data_AF-A0A966W0F8-F1
#
_entry.id   AF-A0A966W0F8-F1
#
_cell.length_a   1.000
_cell.length_b   1.000
_cell.length_c   1.000
_cell.angle_alpha   90.00
_cell.angle_beta   90.00
_cell.angle_gamma   90.00
#
_symmetry.space_group_name_H-M   'P 1'
#
loop_
_entity.id
_entity.type
_entity.pdbx_description
1 polymer ?
#
loop_
_entity_poly.entity_id
_entity_poly.type
_entity_poly.pdbx_seq_one_letter_code
_entity_poly.pdbx_strand_id
1 'polypeptide(L)'
;STPLVLSVHSIVSFDFAVSQLPGWHTTIFPPYFVAGAVFSGFGMVLTLLIPLRTLCKLEDIVTVRHVELMCKVILATGSIVGYAYGMEFFIAWYGGNPYELAAFKNRAFGPYWWSYWWMISCNVICPHLFWFKKLRENMVFVFIVSIFVNIGMWFERFVIIVTSLHRDYLPSSWGYFRPTWVDVCTFVGSFGLFMTLFLLFMRYLPMIAISEVKGVTPQADAHHPLGGAKHGGHH
;
A
#
# COMPACT_ATOMS: atom_id res chain seq x y z
N SER A 1 4.95 -14.74 11.92
CA SER A 1 5.33 -13.97 10.72
C SER A 1 5.35 -12.46 10.97
N THR A 2 4.58 -11.90 11.91
CA THR A 2 4.48 -10.44 12.12
C THR A 2 5.81 -9.71 12.29
N PRO A 3 6.77 -10.17 13.14
CA PRO A 3 8.07 -9.50 13.25
C PRO A 3 8.89 -9.55 11.94
N LEU A 4 8.71 -10.63 11.16
CA LEU A 4 9.40 -10.82 9.89
C LEU A 4 8.88 -9.87 8.81
N VAL A 5 7.57 -9.61 8.75
CA VAL A 5 7.01 -8.66 7.77
C VAL A 5 7.52 -7.24 8.04
N LEU A 6 7.61 -6.86 9.32
CA LEU A 6 8.18 -5.58 9.73
C LEU A 6 9.68 -5.51 9.37
N SER A 7 10.45 -6.57 9.64
CA SER A 7 11.88 -6.58 9.38
C SER A 7 12.21 -6.58 7.89
N VAL A 8 11.52 -7.37 7.05
CA VAL A 8 11.81 -7.47 5.62
C VAL A 8 11.65 -6.12 4.92
N HIS A 9 10.55 -5.40 5.16
CA HIS A 9 10.37 -4.08 4.56
C HIS A 9 11.26 -3.00 5.18
N SER A 10 11.65 -3.15 6.44
CA SER A 10 12.66 -2.31 7.07
C SER A 10 14.05 -2.53 6.47
N ILE A 11 14.41 -3.76 6.13
CA ILE A 11 15.70 -4.09 5.48
C ILE A 11 15.76 -3.48 4.08
N VAL A 12 14.71 -3.64 3.27
CA VAL A 12 14.62 -2.96 1.96
C VAL A 12 14.69 -1.44 2.12
N SER A 13 14.13 -0.90 3.19
CA SER A 13 14.24 0.51 3.50
C SER A 13 15.65 0.94 3.91
N PHE A 14 16.42 0.07 4.57
CA PHE A 14 17.79 0.36 4.98
C PHE A 14 18.75 0.50 3.80
N ASP A 15 18.49 -0.16 2.67
CA ASP A 15 19.26 0.02 1.43
C ASP A 15 19.30 1.49 0.99
N PHE A 16 18.26 2.27 1.32
CA PHE A 16 18.22 3.72 1.12
C PHE A 16 18.70 4.48 2.35
N ALA A 17 18.14 4.19 3.53
CA ALA A 17 18.33 4.99 4.74
C ALA A 17 19.79 5.07 5.22
N VAL A 18 20.58 4.02 4.95
CA VAL A 18 22.00 3.96 5.34
C VAL A 18 22.90 4.74 4.38
N SER A 19 22.41 5.06 3.17
CA SER A 19 23.12 5.93 2.22
C SER A 19 23.28 7.34 2.79
N GLN A 20 24.33 8.04 2.33
CA GLN A 20 24.61 9.44 2.68
C GLN A 20 23.96 10.43 1.70
N LEU A 21 23.10 9.96 0.78
CA LEU A 21 22.46 10.81 -0.22
C LEU A 21 21.36 11.70 0.40
N PRO A 22 21.25 12.96 -0.03
CA PRO A 22 20.24 13.86 0.48
C PRO A 22 18.83 13.39 0.07
N GLY A 23 17.92 13.36 1.04
CA GLY A 23 16.58 12.80 0.88
C GLY A 23 16.50 11.26 0.95
N TRP A 24 17.61 10.55 1.11
CA TRP A 24 17.63 9.13 1.50
C TRP A 24 18.11 8.93 2.94
N HIS A 25 19.08 9.74 3.39
CA HIS A 25 19.65 9.62 4.73
C HIS A 25 18.68 10.11 5.81
N THR A 26 17.73 9.25 6.20
CA THR A 26 16.73 9.58 7.22
C THR A 26 16.33 8.36 8.05
N THR A 27 16.06 8.60 9.33
CA THR A 27 15.74 7.55 10.31
C THR A 27 14.26 7.17 10.32
N ILE A 28 13.39 7.95 9.67
CA ILE A 28 11.94 7.66 9.61
C ILE A 28 11.58 6.61 8.56
N PHE A 29 12.50 6.31 7.65
CA PHE A 29 12.29 5.44 6.50
C PHE A 29 11.81 4.01 6.86
N PRO A 30 12.44 3.28 7.79
CA PRO A 30 12.00 1.91 8.10
C PRO A 30 10.52 1.77 8.51
N PRO A 31 10.01 2.50 9.53
CA PRO A 31 8.58 2.41 9.88
C PRO A 31 7.66 2.97 8.79
N TYR A 32 8.12 3.97 8.04
CA TYR A 32 7.37 4.55 6.92
C TYR A 32 7.21 3.57 5.74
N PHE A 33 8.27 2.88 5.32
CA PHE A 33 8.22 1.88 4.26
C PHE A 33 7.31 0.71 4.63
N VAL A 34 7.32 0.31 5.90
CA VAL A 34 6.40 -0.70 6.43
C VAL A 34 4.95 -0.21 6.35
N ALA A 35 4.66 1.03 6.77
CA ALA A 35 3.31 1.60 6.66
C ALA A 35 2.83 1.67 5.21
N GLY A 36 3.71 2.09 4.30
CA GLY A 36 3.46 2.11 2.86
C GLY A 36 3.24 0.71 2.26
N ALA A 37 3.93 -0.31 2.77
CA ALA A 37 3.74 -1.70 2.35
C ALA A 37 2.35 -2.23 2.73
N VAL A 38 1.89 -1.92 3.95
CA VAL A 38 0.53 -2.27 4.37
C VAL A 38 -0.49 -1.50 3.54
N PHE A 39 -0.28 -0.20 3.33
CA PHE A 39 -1.16 0.65 2.53
C PHE A 39 -1.33 0.15 1.08
N SER A 40 -0.23 -0.05 0.35
CA SER A 40 -0.25 -0.63 -1.02
C SER A 40 -0.77 -2.06 -1.05
N GLY A 41 -0.38 -2.90 -0.08
CA GLY A 41 -0.82 -4.28 0.01
C GLY A 41 -2.34 -4.40 0.11
N PHE A 42 -2.97 -3.66 1.03
CA PHE A 42 -4.44 -3.63 1.13
C PHE A 42 -5.09 -3.03 -0.13
N GLY A 43 -4.47 -2.04 -0.78
CA GLY A 43 -4.92 -1.52 -2.07
C GLY A 43 -4.92 -2.59 -3.18
N MET A 44 -3.87 -3.39 -3.28
CA MET A 44 -3.80 -4.51 -4.22
C MET A 44 -4.83 -5.60 -3.89
N VAL A 45 -5.00 -5.97 -2.62
CA VAL A 45 -6.00 -6.96 -2.22
C VAL A 45 -7.40 -6.49 -2.60
N LEU A 46 -7.77 -5.23 -2.37
CA LEU A 46 -9.09 -4.71 -2.78
C LEU A 46 -9.26 -4.71 -4.31
N THR A 47 -8.21 -4.38 -5.06
CA THR A 47 -8.23 -4.39 -6.53
C THR A 47 -8.52 -5.78 -7.09
N LEU A 48 -8.05 -6.85 -6.44
CA LEU A 48 -8.32 -8.23 -6.85
C LEU A 48 -9.64 -8.77 -6.27
N LEU A 49 -9.90 -8.47 -4.99
CA LEU A 49 -11.03 -9.03 -4.23
C LEU A 49 -12.38 -8.52 -4.74
N ILE A 50 -12.48 -7.25 -5.15
CA ILE A 50 -13.75 -6.66 -5.60
C ILE A 50 -14.26 -7.31 -6.90
N PRO A 51 -13.46 -7.42 -7.98
CA PRO A 51 -13.85 -8.20 -9.15
C PRO A 51 -14.10 -9.67 -8.82
N LEU A 52 -13.23 -10.30 -8.03
CA LEU A 52 -13.35 -11.72 -7.67
C LEU A 52 -14.65 -12.02 -6.90
N ARG A 53 -15.07 -11.11 -6.00
CA ARG A 53 -16.33 -11.19 -5.26
C ARG A 53 -17.53 -11.32 -6.21
N THR A 54 -17.55 -10.55 -7.30
CA THR A 54 -18.65 -10.56 -8.27
C THR A 54 -18.55 -11.72 -9.27
N LEU A 55 -17.36 -11.99 -9.79
CA LEU A 55 -17.11 -13.05 -10.78
C LEU A 55 -17.33 -14.46 -10.20
N CYS A 56 -16.90 -14.69 -8.96
CA CYS A 56 -17.02 -15.98 -8.28
C CYS A 56 -18.25 -16.08 -7.37
N LYS A 57 -19.13 -15.07 -7.37
CA LYS A 57 -20.36 -15.01 -6.54
C LYS A 57 -20.08 -15.24 -5.04
N LEU A 58 -19.03 -14.62 -4.51
CA LEU A 58 -18.59 -14.78 -3.12
C LEU A 58 -19.16 -13.71 -2.18
N GLU A 59 -20.32 -13.14 -2.52
CA GLU A 59 -20.91 -11.99 -1.85
C GLU A 59 -21.33 -12.27 -0.41
N ASP A 60 -21.76 -13.50 -0.13
CA ASP A 60 -22.19 -13.96 1.19
C ASP A 60 -21.00 -14.20 2.14
N ILE A 61 -19.82 -14.51 1.58
CA ILE A 61 -18.61 -14.74 2.37
C ILE A 61 -17.82 -13.44 2.53
N VAL A 62 -17.56 -12.76 1.41
CA VAL A 62 -16.87 -11.46 1.37
C VAL A 62 -17.92 -10.35 1.46
N THR A 63 -18.40 -10.13 2.68
CA THR A 63 -19.39 -9.10 2.98
C THR A 63 -18.82 -7.68 2.87
N VAL A 64 -19.71 -6.69 2.73
CA VAL A 64 -19.35 -5.26 2.70
C VAL A 64 -18.55 -4.83 3.93
N ARG A 65 -18.80 -5.48 5.08
CA ARG A 65 -18.06 -5.21 6.32
C ARG A 65 -16.56 -5.50 6.18
N HIS A 66 -16.17 -6.54 5.46
CA HIS A 66 -14.76 -6.85 5.22
C HIS A 66 -14.09 -5.71 4.42
N VAL A 67 -14.74 -5.26 3.35
CA VAL A 67 -14.26 -4.15 2.52
C VAL A 67 -14.18 -2.85 3.34
N GLU A 68 -15.18 -2.55 4.17
CA GLU A 68 -15.17 -1.35 5.02
C GLU A 68 -14.02 -1.36 6.03
N LEU A 69 -13.75 -2.51 6.66
CA LEU A 69 -12.64 -2.67 7.60
C LEU A 69 -11.29 -2.50 6.89
N MET A 70 -11.12 -3.07 5.70
CA MET A 70 -9.92 -2.88 4.88
C MET A 70 -9.71 -1.41 4.50
N CYS A 71 -10.78 -0.69 4.13
CA CYS A 71 -10.70 0.74 3.82
C CYS A 71 -10.27 1.57 5.06
N LYS A 72 -10.69 1.19 6.27
CA LYS A 72 -10.24 1.85 7.51
C LYS A 72 -8.75 1.61 7.77
N VAL A 73 -8.24 0.41 7.47
CA VAL A 73 -6.81 0.12 7.56
C VAL A 73 -6.03 0.98 6.57
N ILE A 74 -6.48 1.07 5.31
CA ILE A 74 -5.88 1.93 4.28
C ILE A 74 -5.90 3.41 4.72
N LEU A 75 -7.00 3.88 5.31
CA LEU A 75 -7.10 5.24 5.83
C LEU A 75 -6.08 5.49 6.95
N ALA A 76 -5.95 4.55 7.90
CA ALA A 76 -5.02 4.67 9.01
C ALA A 76 -3.56 4.69 8.53
N THR A 77 -3.18 3.74 7.65
CA THR A 77 -1.81 3.67 7.13
C THR A 77 -1.50 4.81 6.16
N GLY A 78 -2.46 5.23 5.33
CA GLY A 78 -2.33 6.41 4.47
C GLY A 78 -2.12 7.70 5.28
N SER A 79 -2.76 7.82 6.44
CA SER A 79 -2.54 8.96 7.35
C SER A 79 -1.13 8.94 7.96
N ILE A 80 -0.60 7.76 8.30
CA ILE A 80 0.79 7.59 8.79
C ILE A 80 1.80 7.96 7.68
N VAL A 81 1.55 7.51 6.46
CA VAL A 81 2.36 7.85 5.27
C VAL A 81 2.32 9.36 5.01
N GLY A 82 1.13 9.97 5.04
CA GLY A 82 0.97 11.42 4.90
C GLY A 82 1.71 12.22 5.98
N TYR A 83 1.67 11.74 7.23
CA TYR A 83 2.46 12.31 8.32
C TYR A 83 3.98 12.21 8.03
N ALA A 84 4.47 11.07 7.56
CA ALA A 84 5.88 10.91 7.22
C ALA A 84 6.33 11.88 6.14
N TYR A 85 5.53 12.09 5.08
CA TYR A 85 5.82 13.12 4.06
C TYR A 85 5.92 14.52 4.66
N GLY A 86 4.99 14.89 5.55
CA GLY A 86 5.01 16.18 6.23
C GLY A 86 6.25 16.34 7.10
N MET A 87 6.62 15.29 7.83
CA MET A 87 7.82 15.28 8.68
C MET A 87 9.11 15.38 7.87
N GLU A 88 9.20 14.75 6.70
CA GLU A 88 10.35 14.88 5.82
C GLU A 88 10.58 16.34 5.38
N PHE A 89 9.53 17.03 4.93
CA PHE A 89 9.62 18.45 4.58
C PHE A 89 9.96 19.32 5.79
N PHE A 90 9.37 19.01 6.95
CA PHE A 90 9.65 19.73 8.19
C PHE A 90 11.12 19.58 8.61
N ILE A 91 11.67 18.37 8.60
CA ILE A 91 13.06 18.12 8.97
C ILE A 91 14.03 18.68 7.94
N ALA A 92 13.72 18.65 6.64
CA ALA A 92 14.54 19.29 5.62
C ALA A 92 14.65 20.81 5.82
N TRP A 93 13.56 21.45 6.26
CA TRP A 93 13.57 22.87 6.62
C TRP A 93 14.27 23.13 7.97
N TYR A 94 13.95 22.35 9.00
CA TYR A 94 14.50 22.48 10.35
C TYR A 94 16.00 22.17 10.42
N GLY A 95 16.45 21.18 9.66
CA GLY A 95 17.85 20.73 9.63
C GLY A 95 18.82 21.73 9.01
N GLY A 96 18.33 22.74 8.27
CA GLY A 96 19.14 23.84 7.74
C GLY A 96 20.21 23.44 6.71
N ASN A 97 20.30 22.17 6.33
CA ASN A 97 21.26 21.68 5.34
C ASN A 97 20.83 22.14 3.94
N PRO A 98 21.65 22.92 3.22
CA PRO A 98 21.30 23.43 1.90
C PRO A 98 21.03 22.33 0.88
N TYR A 99 21.70 21.17 0.99
CA TYR A 99 21.51 20.04 0.08
C TYR A 99 20.18 19.31 0.30
N GLU A 100 19.77 19.09 1.55
CA GLU A 100 18.46 18.53 1.88
C GLU A 100 17.34 19.48 1.44
N LEU A 101 17.46 20.76 1.77
CA LEU A 101 16.48 21.76 1.35
C LEU A 101 16.36 21.85 -0.18
N ALA A 102 17.48 21.77 -0.90
CA ALA A 102 17.49 21.74 -2.36
C ALA A 102 16.84 20.46 -2.92
N ALA A 103 17.09 19.30 -2.32
CA ALA A 103 16.48 18.03 -2.72
C ALA A 103 14.95 18.07 -2.58
N PHE A 104 14.42 18.57 -1.46
CA PHE A 104 12.97 18.68 -1.26
C PHE A 104 12.32 19.77 -2.12
N LYS A 105 12.99 20.91 -2.35
CA LYS A 105 12.54 21.90 -3.34
C LYS A 105 12.49 21.31 -4.74
N ASN A 106 13.47 20.48 -5.10
CA ASN A 106 13.52 19.81 -6.40
C ASN A 106 12.43 18.74 -6.54
N ARG A 107 12.04 18.05 -5.47
CA ARG A 107 10.86 17.16 -5.46
C ARG A 107 9.58 17.93 -5.83
N ALA A 108 9.34 19.08 -5.22
CA ALA A 108 8.10 19.84 -5.38
C ALA A 108 8.03 20.67 -6.68
N PHE A 109 9.15 21.28 -7.10
CA PHE A 109 9.20 22.26 -8.21
C PHE A 109 10.21 21.92 -9.31
N GLY A 110 10.93 20.81 -9.19
CA GLY A 110 11.94 20.41 -10.17
C GLY A 110 11.35 19.72 -11.42
N PRO A 111 12.21 19.11 -12.26
CA PRO A 111 11.79 18.44 -13.49
C PRO A 111 10.74 17.33 -13.29
N TYR A 112 10.73 16.72 -12.10
CA TYR A 112 9.82 15.66 -11.69
C TYR A 112 8.68 16.15 -10.78
N TRP A 113 8.32 17.45 -10.81
CA TRP A 113 7.22 17.99 -10.00
C TRP A 113 5.94 17.15 -10.14
N TRP A 114 5.61 16.75 -11.37
CA TRP A 114 4.40 16.01 -11.69
C TRP A 114 4.32 14.68 -10.94
N SER A 115 5.42 13.93 -10.78
CA SER A 115 5.41 12.65 -10.07
C SER A 115 5.20 12.83 -8.58
N TYR A 116 5.78 13.88 -7.99
CA TYR A 116 5.57 14.22 -6.58
C TYR A 116 4.12 14.64 -6.30
N TRP A 117 3.53 15.50 -7.13
CA TRP A 117 2.14 15.93 -6.92
C TRP A 117 1.12 14.82 -7.18
N TRP A 118 1.39 13.91 -8.12
CA TRP A 118 0.59 12.69 -8.29
C TRP A 118 0.70 11.77 -7.07
N MET A 119 1.90 11.55 -6.54
CA MET A 119 2.12 10.79 -5.30
C MET A 119 1.31 11.38 -4.14
N ILE A 120 1.44 12.68 -3.86
CA ILE A 120 0.70 13.33 -2.76
C ILE A 120 -0.81 13.25 -2.97
N SER A 121 -1.28 13.50 -4.20
CA SER A 121 -2.72 13.43 -4.49
C SER A 121 -3.28 12.03 -4.27
N CYS A 122 -2.58 11.00 -4.76
CA CYS A 122 -3.03 9.62 -4.65
C CYS A 122 -2.88 9.02 -3.24
N ASN A 123 -1.80 9.35 -2.52
CA ASN A 123 -1.51 8.72 -1.22
C ASN A 123 -2.07 9.50 -0.03
N VAL A 124 -2.24 10.82 -0.15
CA VAL A 124 -2.76 11.66 0.94
C VAL A 124 -4.23 11.98 0.72
N ILE A 125 -4.60 12.46 -0.48
CA ILE A 125 -5.98 12.93 -0.70
C ILE A 125 -6.96 11.77 -0.88
N CYS A 126 -6.63 10.78 -1.73
CA CYS A 126 -7.57 9.69 -2.04
C CYS A 126 -7.98 8.86 -0.79
N PRO A 127 -7.08 8.46 0.12
CA PRO A 127 -7.47 7.66 1.29
C PRO A 127 -8.35 8.44 2.26
N HIS A 128 -8.20 9.76 2.36
CA HIS A 128 -9.05 10.58 3.23
C HIS A 128 -10.51 10.62 2.77
N LEU A 129 -10.81 10.29 1.51
CA LEU A 129 -12.19 10.07 1.06
C LEU A 129 -12.86 8.90 1.80
N PHE A 130 -12.08 7.95 2.31
CA PHE A 130 -12.60 6.87 3.14
C PHE A 130 -13.04 7.30 4.53
N TRP A 131 -12.96 8.57 4.95
CA TRP A 131 -13.65 9.01 6.17
C TRP A 131 -15.18 8.85 6.06
N PHE A 132 -15.72 9.06 4.86
CA PHE A 132 -17.16 8.99 4.62
C PHE A 132 -17.63 7.54 4.45
N LYS A 133 -18.49 7.09 5.38
CA LYS A 133 -19.04 5.72 5.35
C LYS A 133 -19.73 5.39 4.01
N LYS A 134 -20.49 6.35 3.45
CA LYS A 134 -21.17 6.22 2.15
C LYS A 134 -20.21 5.86 1.01
N LEU A 135 -18.98 6.36 1.05
CA LEU A 135 -17.96 6.07 0.03
C LEU A 135 -17.30 4.71 0.24
N ARG A 136 -17.10 4.29 1.50
CA ARG A 136 -16.56 2.96 1.83
C ARG A 136 -17.51 1.81 1.50
N GLU A 137 -18.81 2.06 1.48
CA GLU A 137 -19.84 1.05 1.14
C GLU A 137 -20.07 0.91 -0.37
N ASN A 138 -19.50 1.81 -1.18
CA ASN A 138 -19.62 1.76 -2.63
C ASN A 138 -18.43 1.01 -3.25
N MET A 139 -18.65 -0.24 -3.68
CA MET A 139 -17.60 -1.11 -4.23
C MET A 139 -16.91 -0.52 -5.46
N VAL A 140 -17.64 0.15 -6.36
CA VAL A 140 -17.04 0.76 -7.56
C VAL A 140 -16.11 1.89 -7.15
N PHE A 141 -16.52 2.71 -6.19
CA PHE A 141 -15.68 3.78 -5.66
C PHE A 141 -14.43 3.22 -4.97
N VAL A 142 -14.58 2.21 -4.13
CA VAL A 142 -13.45 1.56 -3.45
C VAL A 142 -12.46 0.96 -4.45
N PHE A 143 -12.95 0.33 -5.52
CA PHE A 143 -12.10 -0.22 -6.59
C PHE A 143 -11.31 0.86 -7.33
N ILE A 144 -11.93 1.99 -7.66
CA ILE A 144 -11.24 3.11 -8.30
C ILE A 144 -10.15 3.67 -7.38
N VAL A 145 -10.49 3.89 -6.09
CA VAL A 145 -9.51 4.41 -5.11
C VAL A 145 -8.38 3.41 -4.86
N SER A 146 -8.64 2.10 -4.85
CA SER A 146 -7.60 1.09 -4.63
C SER A 146 -6.56 1.06 -5.77
N ILE A 147 -6.99 1.35 -7.01
CA ILE A 147 -6.08 1.54 -8.14
C ILE A 147 -5.21 2.79 -7.94
N PHE A 148 -5.81 3.91 -7.54
CA PHE A 148 -5.06 5.14 -7.26
C PHE A 148 -4.04 4.95 -6.14
N VAL A 149 -4.38 4.21 -5.08
CA VAL A 149 -3.45 3.84 -4.00
C VAL A 149 -2.21 3.11 -4.55
N ASN A 150 -2.41 2.11 -5.42
CA ASN A 150 -1.29 1.37 -6.00
C ASN A 150 -0.42 2.23 -6.93
N ILE A 151 -1.06 3.09 -7.74
CA ILE A 151 -0.34 4.03 -8.62
C ILE A 151 0.45 5.04 -7.79
N GLY A 152 -0.16 5.60 -6.74
CA GLY A 152 0.50 6.56 -5.85
C GLY A 152 1.69 5.96 -5.12
N MET A 153 1.59 4.71 -4.65
CA MET A 153 2.70 4.00 -4.01
C MET A 153 3.82 3.62 -4.98
N TRP A 154 3.50 3.37 -6.25
CA TRP A 154 4.53 3.22 -7.28
C TRP A 154 5.28 4.55 -7.48
N PHE A 155 4.54 5.67 -7.58
CA PHE A 155 5.14 7.00 -7.66
C PHE A 155 5.95 7.35 -6.43
N GLU A 156 5.56 6.90 -5.24
CA GLU A 156 6.33 7.08 -4.00
C GLU A 156 7.75 6.51 -4.15
N ARG A 157 7.86 5.25 -4.58
CA ARG A 157 9.16 4.61 -4.77
C ARG A 157 9.95 5.27 -5.91
N PHE A 158 9.28 5.63 -7.01
CA PHE A 158 9.91 6.38 -8.10
C PHE A 158 10.46 7.73 -7.63
N VAL A 159 9.68 8.48 -6.84
CA VAL A 159 10.07 9.80 -6.33
C VAL A 159 11.26 9.64 -5.39
N ILE A 160 11.19 8.76 -4.39
CA ILE A 160 12.30 8.54 -3.45
C ILE A 160 13.57 8.22 -4.23
N ILE A 161 13.52 7.28 -5.18
CA ILE A 161 14.72 6.81 -5.88
C ILE A 161 15.24 7.84 -6.89
N VAL A 162 14.43 8.20 -7.88
CA VAL A 162 14.88 8.99 -9.04
C VAL A 162 15.10 10.45 -8.67
N THR A 163 14.22 11.04 -7.85
CA THR A 163 14.34 12.48 -7.56
C THR A 163 15.54 12.81 -6.67
N SER A 164 15.96 11.88 -5.80
CA SER A 164 17.16 12.02 -4.98
C SER A 164 18.46 11.65 -5.72
N LEU A 165 18.41 10.79 -6.75
CA LEU A 165 19.61 10.41 -7.52
C LEU A 165 19.93 11.33 -8.69
N HIS A 166 18.92 11.83 -9.42
CA HIS A 166 19.18 12.63 -10.64
C HIS A 166 19.80 14.01 -10.35
N ARG A 167 19.65 14.50 -9.11
CA ARG A 167 20.26 15.73 -8.60
C ARG A 167 20.79 15.49 -7.20
N ASP A 168 22.06 15.13 -7.14
CA ASP A 168 22.82 14.87 -5.92
C ASP A 168 23.72 16.08 -5.57
N TYR A 169 24.76 15.83 -4.78
CA TYR A 169 25.72 16.82 -4.32
C TYR A 169 26.45 17.58 -5.45
N LEU A 170 26.69 16.94 -6.61
CA LEU A 170 27.57 17.48 -7.65
C LEU A 170 26.74 17.90 -8.88
N PRO A 171 26.69 19.20 -9.22
CA PRO A 171 25.97 19.68 -10.39
C PRO A 171 26.42 19.05 -11.72
N SER A 172 27.68 18.63 -11.82
CA SER A 172 28.24 17.96 -13.00
C SER A 172 27.62 16.58 -13.26
N SER A 173 27.08 15.93 -12.23
CA SER A 173 26.50 14.58 -12.30
C SER A 173 25.00 14.59 -12.53
N TRP A 174 24.39 15.77 -12.71
CA TRP A 174 22.94 15.89 -12.85
C TRP A 174 22.44 15.29 -14.17
N GLY A 175 21.41 14.47 -14.06
CA GLY A 175 20.85 13.73 -15.19
C GLY A 175 19.33 13.80 -15.25
N TYR A 176 18.77 13.12 -16.24
CA TYR A 176 17.34 12.87 -16.33
C TYR A 176 17.12 11.41 -16.70
N PHE A 177 16.38 10.69 -15.85
CA PHE A 177 15.99 9.32 -16.11
C PHE A 177 14.85 9.30 -17.14
N ARG A 178 15.11 8.67 -18.28
CA ARG A 178 14.10 8.35 -19.30
C ARG A 178 13.98 6.84 -19.38
N PRO A 179 12.83 6.25 -19.01
CA PRO A 179 12.64 4.81 -19.13
C PRO A 179 12.71 4.41 -20.60
N THR A 180 13.42 3.32 -20.87
CA THR A 180 13.45 2.69 -22.17
C THR A 180 12.22 1.80 -22.37
N TRP A 181 11.98 1.37 -23.60
CA TRP A 181 10.89 0.43 -23.88
C TRP A 181 11.07 -0.90 -23.11
N VAL A 182 12.32 -1.32 -22.86
CA VAL A 182 12.63 -2.55 -22.10
C VAL A 182 12.20 -2.41 -20.64
N ASP A 183 12.41 -1.25 -20.02
CA ASP A 183 11.98 -0.99 -18.64
C ASP A 183 10.46 -1.11 -18.50
N VAL A 184 9.73 -0.54 -19.45
CA VAL A 184 8.26 -0.59 -19.50
C VAL A 184 7.77 -2.02 -19.77
N CYS A 185 8.37 -2.73 -20.74
CA CYS A 185 8.00 -4.11 -21.04
C CYS A 185 8.26 -5.04 -19.85
N THR A 186 9.35 -4.84 -19.12
CA THR A 186 9.67 -5.64 -17.92
C THR A 186 8.65 -5.37 -16.81
N PHE A 187 8.28 -4.10 -16.60
CA PHE A 187 7.24 -3.73 -15.64
C PHE A 187 5.88 -4.35 -16.00
N VAL A 188 5.43 -4.23 -17.25
CA VAL A 188 4.18 -4.85 -17.72
C VAL A 188 4.26 -6.38 -17.64
N GLY A 189 5.41 -6.96 -17.96
CA GLY A 189 5.67 -8.40 -17.84
C GLY A 189 5.51 -8.91 -16.42
N SER A 190 5.91 -8.12 -15.40
CA SER A 190 5.71 -8.47 -13.99
C SER A 190 4.23 -8.64 -13.61
N PHE A 191 3.34 -7.78 -14.13
CA PHE A 191 1.88 -7.94 -13.95
C PHE A 191 1.37 -9.19 -14.64
N GLY A 192 1.87 -9.48 -15.85
CA GLY A 192 1.53 -10.70 -16.59
C GLY A 192 1.90 -11.96 -15.83
N LEU A 193 3.12 -12.02 -15.29
CA LEU A 193 3.58 -13.14 -14.47
C LEU A 193 2.76 -13.27 -13.17
N PHE A 194 2.53 -12.15 -12.47
CA PHE A 194 1.69 -12.14 -11.27
C PHE A 194 0.28 -12.67 -11.54
N MET A 195 -0.40 -12.12 -12.56
CA MET A 195 -1.76 -12.54 -12.90
C MET A 195 -1.82 -13.99 -13.36
N THR A 196 -0.80 -14.46 -14.10
CA THR A 196 -0.73 -15.87 -14.52
C THR A 196 -0.67 -16.79 -13.29
N LEU A 197 0.25 -16.52 -12.35
CA LEU A 197 0.38 -17.33 -11.14
C LEU A 197 -0.86 -17.21 -10.22
N PHE A 198 -1.44 -16.01 -10.12
CA PHE A 198 -2.65 -15.78 -9.34
C PHE A 198 -3.87 -16.52 -9.90
N LEU A 199 -4.05 -16.52 -11.22
CA LEU A 199 -5.14 -17.27 -11.87
C LEU A 199 -4.93 -18.79 -11.76
N LEU A 200 -3.68 -19.27 -11.86
CA LEU A 200 -3.35 -20.67 -11.60
C LEU A 200 -3.70 -21.05 -10.15
N PHE A 201 -3.36 -20.19 -9.17
CA PHE A 201 -3.74 -20.38 -7.78
C PHE A 201 -5.26 -20.48 -7.62
N MET A 202 -6.03 -19.56 -8.21
CA MET A 202 -7.49 -19.60 -8.17
C MET A 202 -8.09 -20.86 -8.81
N ARG A 203 -7.42 -21.41 -9.84
CA ARG A 203 -7.91 -22.59 -10.56
C ARG A 203 -7.66 -23.89 -9.81
N TYR A 204 -6.51 -24.01 -9.14
CA TYR A 204 -6.06 -25.27 -8.54
C TYR A 204 -6.19 -25.34 -7.02
N LEU A 205 -6.31 -24.22 -6.32
CA LEU A 205 -6.38 -24.15 -4.87
C LEU A 205 -7.67 -23.45 -4.39
N PRO A 206 -8.16 -23.77 -3.18
CA PRO A 206 -9.32 -23.11 -2.62
C PRO A 206 -9.01 -21.63 -2.32
N MET A 207 -9.78 -20.71 -2.93
CA MET A 207 -9.61 -19.27 -2.75
C MET A 207 -9.91 -18.79 -1.32
N ILE A 208 -10.63 -19.57 -0.54
CA ILE A 208 -11.07 -19.25 0.82
C ILE A 208 -10.63 -20.38 1.74
N ALA A 209 -10.14 -20.04 2.94
CA ALA A 209 -9.81 -20.99 3.99
C ALA A 209 -11.11 -21.58 4.61
N ILE A 210 -11.68 -22.60 3.99
CA ILE A 210 -12.98 -23.19 4.37
C ILE A 210 -12.99 -23.68 5.84
N SER A 211 -11.87 -24.20 6.35
CA SER A 211 -11.77 -24.65 7.75
C SER A 211 -11.97 -23.50 8.75
N GLU A 212 -11.32 -22.37 8.51
CA GLU A 212 -11.39 -21.18 9.37
C GLU A 212 -12.76 -20.53 9.30
N VAL A 213 -13.31 -20.36 8.08
CA VAL A 213 -14.65 -19.78 7.90
C VAL A 213 -15.71 -20.60 8.63
N LYS A 214 -15.62 -21.95 8.58
CA LYS A 214 -16.52 -22.81 9.35
C LYS A 214 -16.36 -22.63 10.85
N GLY A 215 -15.14 -22.44 11.34
CA GLY A 215 -14.85 -22.25 12.77
C GLY A 215 -15.42 -20.95 13.37
N VAL A 216 -15.66 -19.92 12.55
CA VAL A 216 -16.23 -18.63 13.01
C VAL A 216 -17.70 -18.45 12.64
N THR A 217 -18.34 -19.50 12.10
CA THR A 217 -19.78 -19.45 11.82
C THR A 217 -20.60 -19.50 13.11
N PRO A 218 -21.81 -18.91 13.14
CA PRO A 218 -22.68 -18.97 14.32
C PRO A 218 -22.96 -20.38 14.84
N GLN A 219 -22.88 -21.39 13.98
CA GLN A 219 -23.06 -22.80 14.33
C GLN A 219 -21.87 -23.41 15.10
N ALA A 220 -20.68 -22.81 14.97
CA ALA A 220 -19.47 -23.25 15.66
C ALA A 220 -19.32 -22.63 17.07
N ASP A 221 -20.06 -21.56 17.37
CA ASP A 221 -20.06 -20.94 18.68
C ASP A 221 -20.90 -21.75 19.68
N ALA A 222 -20.23 -22.25 20.74
CA ALA A 222 -20.86 -23.03 21.80
C ALA A 222 -21.92 -22.24 22.59
N HIS A 223 -21.89 -20.90 22.54
CA HIS A 223 -22.82 -20.04 23.24
C HIS A 223 -23.94 -19.49 22.35
N HIS A 224 -23.92 -19.78 21.05
CA HIS A 224 -24.95 -19.32 20.13
C HIS A 224 -26.19 -20.23 20.22
N PRO A 225 -27.43 -19.71 20.09
CA PRO A 225 -28.65 -20.53 20.11
C PRO A 225 -28.72 -21.62 19.03
N LEU A 226 -27.89 -21.51 18.00
CA LEU A 226 -27.73 -22.48 16.90
C LEU A 226 -26.49 -23.38 17.08
N GLY A 227 -25.72 -23.16 18.15
CA GLY A 227 -24.53 -23.93 18.52
C GLY A 227 -24.90 -25.26 19.15
N GLY A 228 -24.12 -26.29 18.83
CA GLY A 228 -24.39 -27.68 19.21
C GLY A 228 -24.32 -28.00 20.71
N ALA A 229 -23.93 -27.05 21.57
CA ALA A 229 -23.92 -27.24 23.02
C ALA A 229 -25.32 -27.00 23.62
N LYS A 230 -26.32 -27.78 23.17
CA LYS A 230 -27.51 -27.97 23.99
C LYS A 230 -27.05 -28.62 25.29
N HIS A 231 -27.32 -27.94 26.40
CA HIS A 231 -27.14 -28.43 27.76
C HIS A 231 -27.32 -29.95 27.81
N GLY A 232 -26.25 -30.65 28.21
CA GLY A 232 -26.33 -32.07 28.53
C GLY A 232 -27.51 -32.26 29.47
N GLY A 233 -28.51 -32.97 28.98
CA GLY A 233 -29.58 -33.47 29.84
C GLY A 233 -28.91 -34.30 30.92
N HIS A 234 -29.02 -33.83 32.16
CA HIS A 234 -28.83 -34.67 33.32
C HIS A 234 -29.80 -35.86 33.19
N HIS A 235 -29.26 -37.00 32.77
CA HIS A 235 -29.77 -38.33 33.08
C HIS A 235 -28.94 -38.89 34.23
#